data_AF-T0Y1W3-F1
#
_entry.id   AF-T0Y1W3-F1
#
_cell.length_a   1.000
_cell.length_b   1.000
_cell.length_c   1.000
_cell.angle_alpha   90.00
_cell.angle_beta   90.00
_cell.angle_gamma   90.00
#
_symmetry.space_group_name_H-M   'P 1'
#
loop_
_entity.id
_entity.type
_entity.pdbx_description
1 polymer ?
#
loop_
_entity_poly.entity_id
_entity_poly.type
_entity_poly.pdbx_seq_one_letter_code
_entity_poly.pdbx_strand_id
1 'polypeptide(L)'
;LTIAMIIFGIAFKVKEHFINSIWYIFYIAFLLVMAYIGSAGALDIIPFIPASVIVAIVSIAVFFPWGILSGLKKPFIPSLTHTS
;
A
#
# COMPACT_ATOMS: atom_id res chain seq x y z
N LEU A 1 -13.29 18.51 14.56
CA LEU A 1 -12.61 17.43 13.82
C LEU A 1 -11.61 17.97 12.80
N THR A 2 -12.03 18.80 11.85
CA THR A 2 -11.21 19.35 10.74
C THR A 2 -9.93 20.06 11.20
N ILE A 3 -10.02 20.91 12.23
CA ILE A 3 -8.89 21.67 12.76
C ILE A 3 -7.85 20.74 13.41
N ALA A 4 -8.30 19.74 14.16
CA ALA A 4 -7.42 18.74 14.76
C ALA A 4 -6.69 17.91 13.70
N MET A 5 -7.36 17.52 12.60
CA MET A 5 -6.74 16.78 11.50
C MET A 5 -5.64 17.59 10.80
N ILE A 6 -5.80 18.90 10.68
CA ILE A 6 -4.80 19.80 10.08
C ILE A 6 -3.55 19.88 10.98
N ILE A 7 -3.74 20.04 12.29
CA ILE A 7 -2.64 20.12 13.27
C ILE A 7 -1.85 18.81 13.32
N PHE A 8 -2.54 17.67 13.35
CA PHE A 8 -1.91 16.35 13.30
C PHE A 8 -1.18 16.11 11.97
N GLY A 9 -1.75 16.55 10.83
CA GLY A 9 -1.10 16.43 9.53
C GLY A 9 0.21 17.21 9.40
N ILE A 10 0.32 18.37 10.07
CA ILE A 10 1.53 19.19 10.10
C ILE A 10 2.57 18.59 11.08
N ALA A 11 2.13 18.20 12.28
CA ALA A 11 3.01 17.66 13.33
C ALA A 11 3.67 16.32 12.93
N PHE A 12 2.94 15.45 12.22
CA PHE A 12 3.44 14.13 11.81
C PHE A 12 4.29 14.13 10.55
N LYS A 13 4.61 15.29 9.96
CA LYS A 13 5.49 15.38 8.77
C LYS A 13 5.06 14.39 7.67
N VAL A 14 3.74 14.22 7.51
CA VAL A 14 3.12 13.10 6.78
C VAL A 14 3.55 13.05 5.31
N LYS A 15 4.06 14.18 4.77
CA LYS A 15 4.59 14.32 3.40
C LYS A 15 5.68 13.31 3.06
N GLU A 16 6.44 12.83 4.03
CA GLU A 16 7.58 11.93 3.76
C GLU A 16 7.16 10.45 3.60
N HIS A 17 6.01 10.06 4.15
CA HIS A 17 5.45 8.70 4.03
C HIS A 17 4.12 8.65 3.26
N PHE A 18 3.55 9.78 2.85
CA PHE A 18 2.26 9.86 2.13
C PHE A 18 2.24 8.99 0.86
N ILE A 19 3.35 8.93 0.12
CA ILE A 19 3.46 8.15 -1.12
C ILE A 19 3.45 6.63 -0.85
N ASN A 20 3.96 6.20 0.32
CA ASN A 20 3.84 4.80 0.74
C ASN A 20 2.42 4.46 1.19
N SER A 21 1.81 5.35 1.97
CA SER A 21 0.43 5.17 2.42
C SER A 21 -0.56 5.16 1.25
N ILE A 22 -0.37 6.00 0.23
CA ILE A 22 -1.26 6.04 -0.93
C ILE A 22 -1.16 4.76 -1.76
N TRP A 23 0.05 4.23 -1.97
CA TRP A 23 0.26 2.94 -2.64
C TRP A 23 -0.41 1.80 -1.87
N TYR A 24 -0.27 1.79 -0.54
CA TYR A 24 -0.90 0.79 0.31
C TYR A 24 -2.43 0.84 0.25
N ILE A 25 -3.02 2.04 0.32
CA ILE A 25 -4.48 2.23 0.20
C ILE A 25 -4.99 1.72 -1.14
N PHE A 26 -4.29 2.05 -2.25
CA PHE A 26 -4.64 1.57 -3.58
C PHE A 26 -4.53 0.05 -3.70
N TYR A 27 -3.50 -0.55 -3.11
CA TYR A 27 -3.31 -2.01 -3.12
C TYR A 27 -4.44 -2.73 -2.38
N ILE A 28 -4.81 -2.27 -1.19
CA ILE A 28 -5.92 -2.84 -0.42
C ILE A 28 -7.26 -2.64 -1.15
N ALA A 29 -7.50 -1.48 -1.76
CA ALA A 29 -8.70 -1.24 -2.55
C ALA A 29 -8.78 -2.18 -3.76
N PHE A 30 -7.67 -2.39 -4.48
CA PHE A 30 -7.59 -3.36 -5.58
C PHE A 30 -7.90 -4.78 -5.12
N LEU A 31 -7.30 -5.22 -4.01
CA LEU A 31 -7.57 -6.54 -3.43
C LEU A 31 -9.03 -6.69 -3.03
N LEU A 32 -9.66 -5.66 -2.44
CA LEU A 32 -11.07 -5.68 -2.09
C LEU A 32 -11.97 -5.80 -3.32
N VAL A 33 -11.68 -5.06 -4.38
CA VAL A 33 -12.44 -5.15 -5.64
C VAL A 33 -12.30 -6.53 -6.26
N MET A 34 -11.10 -7.09 -6.31
CA MET A 34 -10.87 -8.42 -6.85
C MET A 34 -11.43 -9.54 -5.97
N ALA A 35 -11.43 -9.37 -4.64
CA ALA A 35 -12.06 -10.29 -3.72
C ALA A 35 -13.60 -10.23 -3.81
N TYR A 36 -14.16 -9.06 -4.14
CA TYR A 36 -15.58 -8.88 -4.37
C TYR A 36 -16.04 -9.49 -5.71
N ILE A 37 -15.21 -9.38 -6.76
CA ILE A 37 -15.52 -9.88 -8.11
C ILE A 37 -15.15 -11.36 -8.29
N GLY A 38 -14.09 -11.84 -7.64
CA GLY A 38 -13.73 -13.25 -7.62
C GLY A 38 -14.74 -14.06 -6.81
N SER A 39 -14.98 -15.31 -7.19
CA SER A 39 -16.06 -16.18 -6.67
C SER A 39 -16.08 -16.47 -5.15
N ALA A 40 -15.30 -15.76 -4.33
CA ALA A 40 -15.48 -15.67 -2.87
C ALA A 40 -16.42 -14.50 -2.47
N GLY A 41 -16.78 -13.62 -3.42
CA GLY A 41 -17.83 -12.62 -3.31
C GLY A 41 -19.14 -13.04 -3.98
N ALA A 42 -20.24 -12.40 -3.59
CA ALA A 42 -21.64 -12.76 -3.91
C ALA A 42 -22.04 -12.75 -5.40
N LEU A 43 -21.11 -12.47 -6.33
CA LEU A 43 -21.38 -12.31 -7.76
C LEU A 43 -20.42 -13.22 -8.55
N ASP A 44 -20.92 -14.40 -8.94
CA ASP A 44 -20.16 -15.50 -9.54
C ASP A 44 -19.84 -15.23 -11.03
N ILE A 45 -19.11 -14.14 -11.30
CA ILE A 45 -18.79 -13.65 -12.66
C ILE A 45 -17.47 -14.24 -13.17
N ILE A 46 -16.50 -14.51 -12.30
CA ILE A 46 -15.22 -15.14 -12.65
C ILE A 46 -14.88 -16.23 -11.61
N PRO A 47 -14.55 -17.47 -12.03
CA PRO A 47 -14.17 -18.53 -11.11
C PRO A 47 -12.94 -18.15 -10.26
N PHE A 48 -12.83 -18.67 -9.04
CA PHE A 48 -11.76 -18.36 -8.09
C PHE A 48 -10.33 -18.43 -8.68
N ILE A 49 -10.06 -19.44 -9.51
CA ILE A 49 -8.75 -19.68 -10.10
C ILE A 49 -8.31 -18.55 -11.04
N PRO A 50 -9.06 -18.18 -12.10
CA PRO A 50 -8.68 -17.07 -12.97
C PRO A 50 -8.65 -15.72 -12.23
N ALA A 51 -9.55 -15.47 -11.27
CA ALA A 51 -9.52 -14.25 -10.47
C ALA A 51 -8.20 -14.14 -9.67
N SER A 52 -7.79 -15.22 -9.01
CA SER A 52 -6.55 -15.28 -8.23
C SER A 52 -5.29 -15.12 -9.10
N VAL A 53 -5.29 -15.70 -10.31
CA VAL A 53 -4.20 -15.54 -11.27
C VAL A 53 -4.08 -14.08 -11.74
N ILE A 54 -5.20 -13.41 -12.02
CA ILE A 54 -5.21 -11.99 -12.40
C ILE A 54 -4.64 -11.14 -11.26
N VAL A 55 -5.09 -11.37 -10.02
CA VAL A 55 -4.57 -10.68 -8.84
C VAL A 55 -3.07 -10.88 -8.71
N ALA A 56 -2.57 -12.11 -8.85
CA ALA A 56 -1.15 -12.41 -8.76
C ALA A 56 -0.34 -11.67 -9.83
N ILE A 57 -0.78 -11.72 -11.09
CA ILE A 57 -0.10 -11.06 -12.22
C ILE A 57 -0.08 -9.54 -12.02
N VAL A 58 -1.21 -8.92 -11.69
CA VAL A 58 -1.29 -7.46 -11.49
C VAL A 58 -0.48 -7.03 -10.28
N SER A 59 -0.47 -7.83 -9.21
CA SER A 59 0.34 -7.55 -8.02
C SER A 59 1.82 -7.56 -8.33
N ILE A 60 2.30 -8.54 -9.11
CA ILE A 60 3.71 -8.64 -9.51
C ILE A 60 4.08 -7.54 -10.52
N ALA A 61 3.22 -7.27 -11.50
CA ALA A 61 3.55 -6.36 -12.60
C ALA A 61 3.42 -4.88 -12.24
N VAL A 62 2.46 -4.53 -11.37
CA VAL A 62 2.13 -3.12 -11.08
C VAL A 62 2.49 -2.76 -9.65
N PHE A 63 1.95 -3.49 -8.67
CA PHE A 63 2.07 -3.11 -7.27
C PHE A 63 3.49 -3.35 -6.75
N PHE A 64 4.11 -4.48 -7.06
CA PHE A 64 5.46 -4.82 -6.60
C PHE A 64 6.53 -3.79 -7.01
N PRO A 65 6.71 -3.42 -8.30
CA PRO A 65 7.70 -2.41 -8.68
C PRO A 65 7.37 -1.03 -8.10
N TRP A 66 6.10 -0.64 -8.07
CA TRP A 66 5.69 0.64 -7.49
C TRP A 66 5.96 0.70 -5.98
N GLY A 67 5.68 -0.38 -5.25
CA GLY A 67 5.88 -0.47 -3.81
C GLY A 67 7.36 -0.44 -3.42
N ILE A 68 8.23 -1.03 -4.24
CA ILE A 68 9.69 -0.96 -4.07
C ILE A 68 10.18 0.48 -4.24
N LEU A 69 9.71 1.17 -5.29
CA LEU A 69 10.08 2.55 -5.59
C LEU A 69 9.58 3.52 -4.51
N SER A 70 8.41 3.27 -3.92
CA SER A 70 7.87 4.09 -2.84
C SER A 70 8.51 3.77 -1.47
N GLY A 71 8.79 2.50 -1.20
CA GLY A 71 9.16 1.97 0.12
C GLY A 71 10.60 2.21 0.57
N LEU A 72 11.56 2.21 -0.37
CA LEU A 72 13.00 2.14 -0.07
C LEU A 72 13.65 3.44 0.40
N LYS A 73 12.91 4.47 0.82
CA LYS A 73 13.50 5.81 0.96
C LYS A 73 14.46 6.04 2.12
N LYS A 74 14.52 5.22 3.19
CA LYS A 74 15.51 5.42 4.26
C LYS A 74 15.93 4.12 4.95
N PRO A 75 17.13 3.58 4.69
CA PRO A 75 17.75 2.66 5.64
C PRO A 75 17.97 3.42 6.96
N PHE A 76 17.45 2.87 8.06
CA PHE A 76 17.78 3.34 9.41
C PHE A 76 19.25 3.01 9.64
N ILE A 77 20.12 4.03 9.56
CA ILE A 77 21.52 3.90 9.96
C ILE A 77 21.54 4.21 11.46
N PRO A 78 21.66 3.20 12.35
CA PRO A 78 21.91 3.46 13.76
C PRO A 78 23.26 4.19 13.87
N SER A 79 23.22 5.43 14.35
CA SER A 79 24.42 6.22 14.63
C SER A 79 25.19 5.57 15.79
N LEU A 80 26.13 4.68 15.46
CA LEU A 80 27.21 4.25 16.35
C LEU A 80 28.26 5.36 16.47
N THR A 81 27.83 6.56 16.84
CA THR A 81 28.68 7.74 17.03
C THR A 81 28.33 8.45 18.32
N HIS A 82 28.35 7.70 19.40
CA HIS A 82 28.75 8.24 20.70
C HIS A 82 29.93 7.41 21.20
N THR A 83 30.94 8.12 21.72
CA THR A 83 32.15 7.67 22.43
C THR A 83 33.32 7.18 21.58
N SER A 84 34.21 8.11 21.19
CA SER A 84 35.47 8.36 21.92
C SER A 84 36.03 9.73 21.55
#